data_AF-A0A150G8B2-F1
#
_entry.id   AF-A0A150G8B2-F1
#
_cell.length_a   1.000
_cell.length_b   1.000
_cell.length_c   1.000
_cell.angle_alpha   90.00
_cell.angle_beta   90.00
_cell.angle_gamma   90.00
#
_symmetry.space_group_name_H-M   'P 1'
#
loop_
_entity.id
_entity.type
_entity.pdbx_description
1 polymer ?
#
loop_
_entity_poly.entity_id
_entity_poly.type
_entity_poly.pdbx_seq_one_letter_code
_entity_poly.pdbx_strand_id
1 'polypeptide(L)'
;MAPKIVYFPVRGRAEVMKLAIAYGGEDFELELVNYEDMKKDTDAYKFGQCPRLIDGDVDMVQSNAICRYLARKYGLYGKSDAETNAVDEILEGVESLRTKYLTLVYQDKLADEPKAAYWKTHCDPESAAARNGGAHLAYLSRLLKRNSAGGGKALVGSDVTMADLQVFDIVDLHARIFGDELKAAYPDLIAFHEHIAGLPGIKEYLASPKRVAAVNGNNLG
;
A
#
# COMPACT_ATOMS: atom_id res chain seq x y z
N MET A 1 -8.12 10.37 21.76
CA MET A 1 -7.24 11.32 21.02
C MET A 1 -7.15 10.82 19.59
N ALA A 2 -6.93 11.69 18.61
CA ALA A 2 -6.72 11.24 17.23
C ALA A 2 -5.44 10.38 17.17
N PRO A 3 -5.39 9.31 16.34
CA PRO A 3 -4.15 8.57 16.13
C PRO A 3 -3.07 9.48 15.54
N LYS A 4 -1.82 9.27 15.93
CA LYS A 4 -0.66 9.99 15.40
C LYS A 4 0.24 9.06 14.59
N ILE A 5 0.48 9.42 13.33
CA ILE A 5 1.44 8.74 12.46
C ILE A 5 2.73 9.55 12.44
N VAL A 6 3.85 8.91 12.77
CA VAL A 6 5.19 9.49 12.63
C VAL A 6 5.89 8.87 11.44
N TYR A 7 6.25 9.69 10.45
CA TYR A 7 6.88 9.24 9.21
C TYR A 7 7.77 10.30 8.57
N PHE A 8 8.51 9.91 7.53
CA PHE A 8 9.26 10.82 6.69
C PHE A 8 8.33 11.75 5.88
N PRO A 9 8.82 12.90 5.36
CA PRO A 9 8.03 13.82 4.52
C PRO A 9 7.76 13.28 3.11
N VAL A 10 7.25 12.04 3.03
CA VAL A 10 6.85 11.33 1.82
C VAL A 10 5.62 10.46 2.11
N ARG A 11 4.98 9.92 1.08
CA ARG A 11 3.91 8.92 1.25
C ARG A 11 4.46 7.63 1.83
N GLY A 12 5.36 6.98 1.08
CA GLY A 12 6.00 5.71 1.43
C GLY A 12 5.04 4.69 2.06
N ARG A 13 5.54 3.94 3.04
CA ARG A 13 4.79 2.84 3.70
C ARG A 13 3.66 3.34 4.60
N ALA A 14 3.68 4.60 5.00
CA ALA A 14 2.66 5.16 5.87
C ALA A 14 1.37 5.52 5.10
N GLU A 15 1.38 5.54 3.77
CA GLU A 15 0.20 5.91 2.97
C GLU A 15 -1.01 5.03 3.28
N VAL A 16 -0.80 3.71 3.41
CA VAL A 16 -1.87 2.74 3.68
C VAL A 16 -2.51 2.96 5.07
N MET A 17 -1.74 3.43 6.04
CA MET A 17 -2.25 3.75 7.38
C MET A 17 -3.17 4.97 7.35
N LYS A 18 -2.76 6.00 6.60
CA LYS A 18 -3.54 7.23 6.41
C LYS A 18 -4.84 6.93 5.67
N LEU A 19 -4.79 6.07 4.64
CA LEU A 19 -5.96 5.57 3.93
C LEU A 19 -6.91 4.81 4.87
N ALA A 20 -6.38 3.93 5.74
CA ALA A 20 -7.19 3.15 6.66
C ALA A 20 -7.90 4.00 7.71
N ILE A 21 -7.20 4.98 8.30
CA ILE A 21 -7.81 5.90 9.27
C ILE A 21 -8.87 6.77 8.59
N ALA A 22 -8.57 7.31 7.40
CA ALA A 22 -9.52 8.11 6.63
C ALA A 22 -10.77 7.33 6.24
N TYR A 23 -10.61 6.08 5.79
CA TYR A 23 -11.74 5.18 5.50
C TYR A 23 -12.56 4.87 6.76
N GLY A 24 -11.90 4.71 7.91
CA GLY A 24 -12.54 4.55 9.21
C GLY A 24 -13.32 5.79 9.69
N GLY A 25 -13.27 6.90 8.95
CA GLY A 25 -13.99 8.14 9.28
C GLY A 25 -13.36 8.95 10.40
N GLU A 26 -12.11 8.64 10.79
CA GLU A 26 -11.37 9.37 11.81
C GLU A 26 -10.35 10.33 11.20
N ASP A 27 -10.01 11.39 11.93
CA ASP A 27 -8.86 12.22 11.61
C ASP A 27 -7.58 11.72 12.31
N PHE A 28 -6.41 12.11 11.81
CA PHE A 28 -5.11 11.76 12.42
C PHE A 28 -4.13 12.93 12.46
N GLU A 29 -3.21 12.88 13.40
CA GLU A 29 -2.04 13.74 13.44
C GLU A 29 -0.90 13.14 12.59
N LEU A 30 -0.22 13.98 11.81
CA LEU A 30 0.95 13.59 11.03
C LEU A 30 2.18 14.33 11.55
N GLU A 31 3.07 13.61 12.19
CA GLU A 31 4.37 14.12 12.64
C GLU A 31 5.44 13.74 11.61
N LEU A 32 6.05 14.73 11.00
CA LEU A 32 7.11 14.52 10.01
C LEU A 32 8.46 14.53 10.70
N VAL A 33 9.23 13.46 10.52
CA VAL A 33 10.56 13.29 11.10
C VAL A 33 11.61 13.13 10.00
N ASN A 34 12.85 13.54 10.27
CA ASN A 34 13.99 13.20 9.41
C ASN A 34 14.73 11.97 9.95
N TYR A 35 15.67 11.43 9.17
CA TYR A 35 16.39 10.22 9.56
C TYR A 35 17.26 10.42 10.81
N GLU A 36 17.86 11.60 10.97
CA GLU A 36 18.73 11.92 12.10
C GLU A 36 17.96 11.97 13.42
N ASP A 37 16.81 12.63 13.44
CA ASP A 37 15.95 12.74 14.62
C ASP A 37 15.34 11.39 14.99
N MET A 38 14.90 10.59 14.01
CA MET A 38 14.46 9.22 14.25
C MET A 38 15.57 8.37 14.89
N LYS A 39 16.83 8.53 14.47
CA LYS A 39 17.96 7.76 15.02
C LYS A 39 18.34 8.14 16.46
N LYS A 40 17.88 9.27 16.98
CA LYS A 40 18.16 9.71 18.36
C LYS A 40 17.27 9.00 19.40
N ASP A 41 16.13 8.43 19.01
CA ASP A 41 15.15 7.83 19.92
C ASP A 41 14.98 6.33 19.66
N THR A 42 15.95 5.53 20.11
CA THR A 42 15.93 4.06 19.89
C THR A 42 14.82 3.34 20.65
N ASP A 43 14.27 3.95 21.70
CA ASP A 43 13.19 3.37 22.49
C ASP A 43 11.84 3.48 21.75
N ALA A 44 11.56 4.65 21.17
CA ALA A 44 10.41 4.84 20.29
C ALA A 44 10.51 4.00 19.01
N TYR A 45 11.68 4.04 18.36
CA TYR A 45 11.91 3.36 17.10
C TYR A 45 12.62 2.04 17.36
N LYS A 46 11.87 1.04 17.87
CA LYS A 46 12.37 -0.27 18.32
C LYS A 46 13.25 -1.04 17.31
N PHE A 47 13.10 -0.75 16.01
CA PHE A 47 13.90 -1.31 14.93
C PHE A 47 14.71 -0.25 14.14
N GLY A 48 14.77 0.97 14.66
CA GLY A 48 15.46 2.11 14.04
C GLY A 48 14.89 2.51 12.68
N GLN A 49 13.57 2.37 12.51
CA GLN A 49 12.83 2.55 11.26
C GLN A 49 11.45 3.17 11.54
N CYS A 50 10.96 3.97 10.58
CA CYS A 50 9.56 4.37 10.46
C CYS A 50 8.82 3.41 9.51
N PRO A 51 7.48 3.30 9.57
CA PRO A 51 6.53 4.10 10.35
C PRO A 51 6.38 3.71 11.82
N ARG A 52 5.93 4.69 12.62
CA ARG A 52 5.45 4.54 14.00
C ARG A 52 4.01 5.07 14.10
N LEU A 53 3.17 4.38 14.86
CA LEU A 53 1.81 4.79 15.21
C LEU A 53 1.69 4.94 16.72
N ILE A 54 1.05 6.03 17.15
CA ILE A 54 0.62 6.25 18.54
C ILE A 54 -0.90 6.42 18.54
N ASP A 55 -1.63 5.56 19.24
CA ASP A 55 -3.09 5.59 19.37
C ASP A 55 -3.52 5.18 20.80
N GLY A 56 -3.71 6.18 21.67
CA GLY A 56 -3.91 5.94 23.10
C GLY A 56 -2.70 5.25 23.73
N ASP A 57 -2.91 4.09 24.33
CA ASP A 57 -1.84 3.27 24.95
C ASP A 57 -1.08 2.42 23.91
N VAL A 58 -1.47 2.46 22.63
CA VAL A 58 -0.80 1.72 21.56
C VAL A 58 0.33 2.56 20.99
N ASP A 59 1.56 2.08 21.15
CA ASP A 59 2.76 2.67 20.56
C ASP A 59 3.60 1.57 19.86
N MET A 60 3.56 1.59 18.53
CA MET A 60 4.09 0.50 17.73
C MET A 60 4.73 0.97 16.42
N VAL A 61 5.61 0.11 15.90
CA VAL A 61 6.31 0.26 14.63
C VAL A 61 6.01 -0.96 13.74
N GLN A 62 6.60 -1.00 12.54
CA GLN A 62 6.38 -2.00 11.47
C GLN A 62 5.07 -1.80 10.71
N SER A 63 5.18 -1.55 9.40
CA SER A 63 4.06 -1.08 8.60
C SER A 63 2.89 -2.06 8.57
N ASN A 64 3.14 -3.33 8.28
CA ASN A 64 2.06 -4.31 8.22
C ASN A 64 1.49 -4.64 9.61
N ALA A 65 2.30 -4.55 10.68
CA ALA A 65 1.79 -4.72 12.04
C ALA A 65 0.80 -3.60 12.40
N ILE A 66 1.15 -2.36 12.07
CA ILE A 66 0.27 -1.19 12.23
C ILE A 66 -0.99 -1.34 11.37
N CYS A 67 -0.86 -1.75 10.10
CA CYS A 67 -2.01 -2.00 9.22
C CYS A 67 -2.96 -3.04 9.82
N ARG A 68 -2.45 -4.14 10.40
CA ARG A 68 -3.29 -5.14 11.09
C ARG A 68 -4.00 -4.58 12.32
N TYR A 69 -3.34 -3.69 13.08
CA TYR A 69 -3.98 -2.98 14.18
C TYR A 69 -5.15 -2.11 13.71
N LEU A 70 -4.92 -1.27 12.70
CA LEU A 70 -5.95 -0.41 12.12
C LEU A 70 -7.06 -1.24 11.46
N ALA A 71 -6.73 -2.40 10.89
CA ALA A 71 -7.70 -3.31 10.32
C ALA A 71 -8.68 -3.85 11.37
N ARG A 72 -8.17 -4.24 12.55
CA ARG A 72 -9.03 -4.62 13.67
C ARG A 72 -9.87 -3.44 14.16
N LYS A 73 -9.26 -2.26 14.29
CA LYS A 73 -9.94 -1.06 14.80
C LYS A 73 -11.11 -0.61 13.92
N TYR A 74 -10.93 -0.64 12.60
CA TYR A 74 -11.91 -0.10 11.63
C TYR A 74 -12.68 -1.19 10.87
N GLY A 75 -12.61 -2.46 11.30
CA GLY A 75 -13.37 -3.55 10.67
C GLY A 75 -12.90 -3.94 9.26
N LEU A 76 -11.62 -3.72 8.95
CA LEU A 76 -11.01 -3.99 7.64
C LEU A 76 -10.28 -5.35 7.58
N TYR A 77 -10.55 -6.27 8.49
CA TYR A 77 -9.78 -7.52 8.62
C TYR A 77 -10.53 -8.77 8.18
N GLY A 78 -11.61 -8.62 7.41
CA GLY A 78 -12.50 -9.72 7.05
C GLY A 78 -13.45 -10.11 8.19
N LYS A 79 -14.43 -10.96 7.86
CA LYS A 79 -15.52 -11.38 8.76
C LYS A 79 -15.37 -12.82 9.27
N SER A 80 -14.33 -13.52 8.82
CA SER A 80 -14.02 -14.90 9.22
C SER A 80 -12.53 -15.13 9.28
N ASP A 81 -12.10 -16.22 9.92
CA ASP A 81 -10.68 -16.62 9.95
C ASP A 81 -10.12 -16.80 8.54
N ALA A 82 -10.90 -17.36 7.62
CA ALA A 82 -10.50 -17.54 6.23
C ALA A 82 -10.26 -16.20 5.52
N GLU A 83 -11.14 -15.22 5.74
CA GLU A 83 -10.97 -13.87 5.19
C GLU A 83 -9.80 -13.14 5.84
N THR A 84 -9.62 -13.28 7.17
CA THR A 84 -8.49 -12.69 7.91
C THR A 84 -7.17 -13.22 7.36
N ASN A 85 -7.07 -14.54 7.17
CA ASN A 85 -5.88 -15.18 6.59
C ASN A 85 -5.62 -14.69 5.16
N ALA A 86 -6.66 -14.53 4.34
CA ALA A 86 -6.52 -14.01 2.98
C ALA A 86 -6.05 -12.55 2.97
N VAL A 87 -6.54 -11.72 3.90
CA VAL A 87 -6.05 -10.34 4.07
C VAL A 87 -4.56 -10.37 4.42
N ASP A 88 -4.14 -11.21 5.36
CA ASP A 88 -2.73 -11.35 5.74
C ASP A 88 -1.83 -11.81 4.60
N GLU A 89 -2.26 -12.80 3.82
CA GLU A 89 -1.54 -13.30 2.65
C GLU A 89 -1.29 -12.18 1.63
N ILE A 90 -2.32 -11.36 1.36
CA ILE A 90 -2.21 -10.25 0.41
C ILE A 90 -1.30 -9.14 0.96
N LEU A 91 -1.37 -8.82 2.27
CA LEU A 91 -0.49 -7.83 2.88
C LEU A 91 0.99 -8.18 2.70
N GLU A 92 1.36 -9.44 2.93
CA GLU A 92 2.74 -9.91 2.78
C GLU A 92 3.14 -10.11 1.31
N GLY A 93 2.20 -10.53 0.45
CA GLY A 93 2.42 -10.62 -0.99
C GLY A 93 2.69 -9.27 -1.63
N VAL A 94 1.90 -8.25 -1.29
CA VAL A 94 2.13 -6.87 -1.77
C VAL A 94 3.42 -6.31 -1.18
N GLU A 95 3.76 -6.64 0.06
CA GLU A 95 5.05 -6.25 0.65
C GLU A 95 6.24 -6.78 -0.16
N SER A 96 6.16 -8.04 -0.57
CA SER A 96 7.17 -8.65 -1.44
C SER A 96 7.33 -7.87 -2.76
N LEU A 97 6.23 -7.49 -3.41
CA LEU A 97 6.26 -6.63 -4.62
C LEU A 97 6.83 -5.23 -4.31
N ARG A 98 6.43 -4.63 -3.18
CA ARG A 98 6.89 -3.31 -2.77
C ARG A 98 8.39 -3.26 -2.59
N THR A 99 9.03 -4.31 -2.08
CA THR A 99 10.50 -4.36 -2.00
C THR A 99 11.16 -4.25 -3.38
N LYS A 100 10.56 -4.86 -4.42
CA LYS A 100 11.05 -4.75 -5.81
C LYS A 100 10.86 -3.35 -6.35
N TYR A 101 9.69 -2.75 -6.10
CA TYR A 101 9.44 -1.35 -6.44
C TYR A 101 10.49 -0.42 -5.80
N LEU A 102 10.85 -0.64 -4.53
CA LEU A 102 11.86 0.16 -3.86
C LEU A 102 13.25 -0.01 -4.49
N THR A 103 13.64 -1.22 -4.93
CA THR A 103 14.87 -1.44 -5.71
C THR A 103 14.85 -0.60 -6.99
N LEU A 104 13.76 -0.70 -7.78
CA LEU A 104 13.61 0.03 -9.04
C LEU A 104 13.72 1.56 -8.83
N VAL A 105 13.12 2.08 -7.77
CA VAL A 105 13.07 3.53 -7.52
C VAL A 105 14.37 4.05 -6.90
N TYR A 106 14.93 3.39 -5.88
CA TYR A 106 16.05 3.94 -5.11
C TYR A 106 17.41 3.49 -5.63
N GLN A 107 17.53 2.24 -6.08
CA GLN A 107 18.80 1.70 -6.57
C GLN A 107 18.95 1.95 -8.07
N ASP A 108 17.94 1.54 -8.85
CA ASP A 108 17.99 1.66 -10.32
C ASP A 108 17.59 3.05 -10.83
N LYS A 109 17.00 3.88 -9.95
CA LYS A 109 16.60 5.27 -10.24
C LYS A 109 15.72 5.40 -11.48
N LEU A 110 14.86 4.40 -11.74
CA LEU A 110 13.99 4.34 -12.92
C LEU A 110 14.74 4.44 -14.26
N ALA A 111 16.01 4.02 -14.31
CA ALA A 111 16.73 3.93 -15.58
C ALA A 111 16.00 2.99 -16.57
N ASP A 112 16.09 3.31 -17.86
CA ASP A 112 15.27 2.68 -18.91
C ASP A 112 15.39 1.16 -18.94
N GLU A 113 16.62 0.62 -18.90
CA GLU A 113 16.85 -0.83 -18.95
C GLU A 113 16.30 -1.56 -17.70
N PRO A 114 16.64 -1.15 -16.46
CA PRO A 114 16.02 -1.72 -15.26
C PRO A 114 14.49 -1.59 -15.23
N LYS A 115 13.95 -0.46 -15.70
CA LYS A 115 12.50 -0.24 -15.77
C LYS A 115 11.82 -1.22 -16.74
N ALA A 116 12.39 -1.43 -17.93
CA ALA A 116 11.89 -2.41 -18.88
C ALA A 116 12.02 -3.85 -18.34
N ALA A 117 13.12 -4.19 -17.68
CA ALA A 117 13.32 -5.49 -17.04
C ALA A 117 12.32 -5.72 -15.90
N TYR A 118 12.04 -4.69 -15.10
CA TYR A 118 11.03 -4.71 -14.05
C TYR A 118 9.65 -4.99 -14.62
N TRP A 119 9.26 -4.26 -15.68
CA TRP A 119 7.98 -4.49 -16.34
C TRP A 119 7.86 -5.94 -16.80
N LYS A 120 8.82 -6.40 -17.59
CA LYS A 120 8.85 -7.77 -18.12
C LYS A 120 8.77 -8.84 -17.03
N THR A 121 9.33 -8.57 -15.85
CA THR A 121 9.35 -9.54 -14.76
C THR A 121 8.12 -9.45 -13.87
N HIS A 122 7.67 -8.26 -13.48
CA HIS A 122 6.69 -8.10 -12.40
C HIS A 122 5.32 -7.58 -12.87
N CYS A 123 5.26 -7.01 -14.07
CA CYS A 123 4.06 -6.39 -14.61
C CYS A 123 3.55 -7.06 -15.88
N ASP A 124 4.38 -7.68 -16.71
CA ASP A 124 3.90 -8.31 -17.94
C ASP A 124 3.05 -9.56 -17.63
N PRO A 125 1.78 -9.65 -18.08
CA PRO A 125 0.95 -10.84 -17.89
C PRO A 125 1.58 -12.13 -18.45
N GLU A 126 2.37 -12.04 -19.52
CA GLU A 126 3.02 -13.20 -20.15
C GLU A 126 4.09 -13.84 -19.23
N SER A 127 4.62 -13.07 -18.27
CA SER A 127 5.61 -13.54 -17.31
C SER A 127 5.05 -14.45 -16.22
N ALA A 128 3.73 -14.67 -16.16
CA ALA A 128 3.08 -15.52 -15.16
C ALA A 128 3.45 -17.01 -15.26
N ALA A 129 4.00 -17.43 -16.41
CA ALA A 129 4.54 -18.77 -16.63
C ALA A 129 6.04 -18.91 -16.26
N ALA A 130 6.72 -17.81 -15.92
CA ALA A 130 8.13 -17.81 -15.58
C ALA A 130 8.40 -18.37 -14.17
N ARG A 131 9.63 -18.84 -13.95
CA ARG A 131 10.06 -19.42 -12.66
C ARG A 131 10.37 -18.33 -11.64
N ASN A 132 9.66 -18.35 -10.50
CA ASN A 132 9.81 -17.52 -9.29
C ASN A 132 9.87 -15.99 -9.52
N GLY A 133 8.97 -15.25 -8.85
CA GLY A 133 9.01 -13.78 -8.80
C GLY A 133 8.44 -13.03 -10.01
N GLY A 134 7.78 -13.75 -10.93
CA GLY A 134 7.13 -13.19 -12.12
C GLY A 134 5.72 -12.63 -11.85
N ALA A 135 5.24 -11.70 -12.68
CA ALA A 135 3.84 -11.27 -12.85
C ALA A 135 3.01 -10.94 -11.59
N HIS A 136 3.60 -10.28 -10.58
CA HIS A 136 2.87 -9.91 -9.35
C HIS A 136 1.55 -9.18 -9.65
N LEU A 137 1.55 -8.23 -10.60
CA LEU A 137 0.32 -7.49 -10.98
C LEU A 137 -0.73 -8.43 -11.61
N ALA A 138 -0.32 -9.42 -12.41
CA ALA A 138 -1.24 -10.41 -12.96
C ALA A 138 -1.87 -11.27 -11.85
N TYR A 139 -1.11 -11.61 -10.82
CA TYR A 139 -1.66 -12.33 -9.67
C TYR A 139 -2.63 -11.47 -8.86
N LEU A 140 -2.36 -10.17 -8.66
CA LEU A 140 -3.31 -9.25 -8.03
C LEU A 140 -4.62 -9.14 -8.84
N SER A 141 -4.52 -8.96 -10.16
CA SER A 141 -5.69 -8.96 -11.07
C SER A 141 -6.47 -10.27 -10.96
N ARG A 142 -5.76 -11.41 -10.93
CA ARG A 142 -6.38 -12.73 -10.77
C ARG A 142 -7.06 -12.91 -9.42
N LEU A 143 -6.48 -12.41 -8.32
CA LEU A 143 -7.11 -12.45 -6.99
C LEU A 143 -8.40 -11.63 -6.98
N LEU A 144 -8.37 -10.42 -7.54
CA LEU A 144 -9.55 -9.56 -7.67
C LEU A 144 -10.67 -10.25 -8.46
N LYS A 145 -10.35 -10.87 -9.58
CA LYS A 145 -11.32 -11.59 -10.43
C LYS A 145 -11.88 -12.87 -9.78
N ARG A 146 -11.08 -13.53 -8.92
CA ARG A 146 -11.49 -14.76 -8.23
C ARG A 146 -12.45 -14.51 -7.08
N ASN A 147 -12.38 -13.35 -6.45
CA ASN A 147 -13.29 -12.98 -5.38
C ASN A 147 -14.65 -12.55 -5.96
N SER A 148 -15.50 -13.53 -6.30
CA SER A 148 -16.83 -13.25 -6.85
C SER A 148 -17.72 -12.43 -5.90
N ALA A 149 -17.53 -12.56 -4.58
CA ALA A 149 -18.28 -11.79 -3.58
C ALA A 149 -17.97 -10.28 -3.65
N GLY A 150 -16.74 -9.92 -4.02
CA GLY A 150 -16.30 -8.54 -4.15
C GLY A 150 -16.68 -7.88 -5.47
N GLY A 151 -17.10 -8.65 -6.49
CA GLY A 151 -17.58 -8.10 -7.76
C GLY A 151 -16.60 -7.16 -8.47
N GLY A 152 -15.29 -7.39 -8.33
CA GLY A 152 -14.23 -6.51 -8.87
C GLY A 152 -13.96 -5.24 -8.05
N LYS A 153 -14.56 -5.10 -6.87
CA LYS A 153 -14.44 -3.94 -5.97
C LYS A 153 -13.75 -4.24 -4.64
N ALA A 154 -13.60 -5.52 -4.31
CA ALA A 154 -12.89 -5.99 -3.13
C ALA A 154 -12.10 -7.27 -3.44
N LEU A 155 -10.96 -7.45 -2.79
CA LEU A 155 -10.08 -8.62 -2.93
C LEU A 155 -10.47 -9.78 -2.02
N VAL A 156 -11.10 -9.49 -0.88
CA VAL A 156 -11.52 -10.48 0.12
C VAL A 156 -12.94 -10.20 0.57
N GLY A 157 -13.83 -11.18 0.44
CA GLY A 157 -15.24 -11.03 0.83
C GLY A 157 -15.96 -9.97 -0.02
N SER A 158 -17.03 -9.38 0.53
CA SER A 158 -17.83 -8.35 -0.15
C SER A 158 -17.46 -6.92 0.22
N ASP A 159 -16.73 -6.73 1.30
CA ASP A 159 -16.49 -5.44 1.94
C ASP A 159 -15.03 -5.01 1.72
N VAL A 160 -14.76 -3.71 1.89
CA VAL A 160 -13.39 -3.20 1.85
C VAL A 160 -12.60 -3.72 3.04
N THR A 161 -11.39 -4.18 2.77
CA THR A 161 -10.42 -4.69 3.74
C THR A 161 -9.08 -3.96 3.62
N MET A 162 -8.16 -4.24 4.55
CA MET A 162 -6.81 -3.70 4.50
C MET A 162 -6.04 -4.18 3.27
N ALA A 163 -6.39 -5.36 2.73
CA ALA A 163 -5.82 -5.86 1.48
C ALA A 163 -6.14 -4.91 0.30
N ASP A 164 -7.34 -4.35 0.28
CA ASP A 164 -7.78 -3.43 -0.77
C ASP A 164 -7.00 -2.12 -0.74
N LEU A 165 -6.78 -1.57 0.45
CA LEU A 165 -6.00 -0.33 0.62
C LEU A 165 -4.51 -0.55 0.27
N GLN A 166 -3.97 -1.73 0.62
CA GLN A 166 -2.59 -2.10 0.30
C GLN A 166 -2.41 -2.29 -1.23
N VAL A 167 -3.37 -2.90 -1.91
CA VAL A 167 -3.35 -3.07 -3.37
C VAL A 167 -3.63 -1.77 -4.10
N PHE A 168 -4.54 -0.93 -3.59
CA PHE A 168 -4.75 0.42 -4.11
C PHE A 168 -3.43 1.21 -4.15
N ASP A 169 -2.69 1.23 -3.04
CA ASP A 169 -1.42 1.97 -2.97
C ASP A 169 -0.39 1.41 -3.94
N ILE A 170 -0.16 0.08 -3.98
CA ILE A 170 0.84 -0.48 -4.90
C ILE A 170 0.44 -0.27 -6.38
N VAL A 171 -0.84 -0.29 -6.71
CA VAL A 171 -1.34 0.04 -8.07
C VAL A 171 -1.14 1.52 -8.38
N ASP A 172 -1.39 2.44 -7.44
CA ASP A 172 -1.12 3.89 -7.62
C ASP A 172 0.35 4.12 -7.98
N LEU A 173 1.27 3.46 -7.25
CA LEU A 173 2.71 3.56 -7.48
C LEU A 173 3.13 3.05 -8.87
N HIS A 174 2.56 1.92 -9.33
CA HIS A 174 2.87 1.39 -10.65
C HIS A 174 2.22 2.21 -11.78
N ALA A 175 1.01 2.72 -11.57
CA ALA A 175 0.31 3.54 -12.55
C ALA A 175 1.06 4.84 -12.83
N ARG A 176 1.72 5.43 -11.83
CA ARG A 176 2.58 6.60 -12.01
C ARG A 176 3.82 6.33 -12.86
N ILE A 177 4.42 5.14 -12.73
CA ILE A 177 5.66 4.77 -13.45
C ILE A 177 5.37 4.31 -14.89
N PHE A 178 4.32 3.52 -15.08
CA PHE A 178 4.04 2.81 -16.34
C PHE A 178 2.86 3.39 -17.13
N GLY A 179 2.05 4.26 -16.53
CA GLY A 179 1.00 5.02 -17.21
C GLY A 179 0.06 4.15 -18.04
N ASP A 180 -0.01 4.43 -19.34
CA ASP A 180 -0.95 3.79 -20.26
C ASP A 180 -0.64 2.31 -20.51
N GLU A 181 0.62 1.89 -20.35
CA GLU A 181 1.02 0.48 -20.49
C GLU A 181 0.34 -0.37 -19.41
N LEU A 182 0.35 0.11 -18.16
CA LEU A 182 -0.34 -0.57 -17.05
C LEU A 182 -1.85 -0.57 -17.27
N LYS A 183 -2.44 0.54 -17.75
CA LYS A 183 -3.87 0.64 -18.01
C LYS A 183 -4.33 -0.34 -19.09
N ALA A 184 -3.53 -0.50 -20.15
CA ALA A 184 -3.83 -1.44 -21.21
C ALA A 184 -3.74 -2.90 -20.72
N ALA A 185 -2.73 -3.22 -19.91
CA ALA A 185 -2.52 -4.58 -19.40
C ALA A 185 -3.52 -4.99 -18.31
N TYR A 186 -3.92 -4.07 -17.44
CA TYR A 186 -4.74 -4.35 -16.25
C TYR A 186 -5.92 -3.38 -16.06
N PRO A 187 -6.84 -3.28 -17.02
CA PRO A 187 -7.99 -2.38 -16.91
C PRO A 187 -8.86 -2.66 -15.67
N ASP A 188 -8.91 -3.90 -15.20
CA ASP A 188 -9.63 -4.26 -13.97
C ASP A 188 -8.97 -3.73 -12.69
N LEU A 189 -7.64 -3.72 -12.62
CA LEU A 189 -6.93 -3.13 -11.47
C LEU A 189 -7.06 -1.61 -11.47
N ILE A 190 -7.11 -0.98 -12.64
CA ILE A 190 -7.37 0.46 -12.76
C ILE A 190 -8.80 0.79 -12.32
N ALA A 191 -9.79 0.04 -12.78
CA ALA A 191 -11.18 0.23 -12.34
C ALA A 191 -11.34 0.02 -10.82
N PHE A 192 -10.65 -0.98 -10.26
CA PHE A 192 -10.58 -1.19 -8.82
C PHE A 192 -9.91 -0.01 -8.09
N HIS A 193 -8.77 0.48 -8.59
CA HIS A 193 -8.07 1.63 -8.02
C HIS A 193 -8.96 2.89 -8.01
N GLU A 194 -9.66 3.17 -9.10
CA GLU A 194 -10.62 4.27 -9.21
C GLU A 194 -11.80 4.10 -8.25
N HIS A 195 -12.29 2.87 -8.09
CA HIS A 195 -13.34 2.56 -7.12
C HIS A 195 -12.89 2.90 -5.69
N ILE A 196 -11.72 2.42 -5.26
CA ILE A 196 -11.18 2.70 -3.92
C ILE A 196 -10.92 4.19 -3.72
N ALA A 197 -10.35 4.88 -4.73
CA ALA A 197 -10.14 6.33 -4.68
C ALA A 197 -11.42 7.14 -4.51
N GLY A 198 -12.55 6.61 -5.01
CA GLY A 198 -13.87 7.24 -4.94
C GLY A 198 -14.63 7.00 -3.63
N LEU A 199 -14.13 6.14 -2.74
CA LEU A 199 -14.81 5.82 -1.47
C LEU A 199 -14.84 7.05 -0.55
N PRO A 200 -15.94 7.24 0.22
CA PRO A 200 -16.00 8.27 1.26
C PRO A 200 -14.85 8.13 2.27
N GLY A 201 -14.35 9.25 2.76
CA GLY A 201 -13.17 9.33 3.63
C GLY A 201 -11.86 9.27 2.83
N ILE A 202 -11.72 8.26 1.95
CA ILE A 202 -10.54 8.13 1.08
C ILE A 202 -10.46 9.29 0.12
N LYS A 203 -11.53 9.58 -0.65
CA LYS A 203 -11.54 10.68 -1.63
C LYS A 203 -11.13 12.02 -1.01
N GLU A 204 -11.65 12.33 0.17
CA GLU A 204 -11.34 13.53 0.92
C GLU A 204 -9.87 13.56 1.37
N TYR A 205 -9.36 12.43 1.90
CA TYR A 205 -7.94 12.31 2.25
C TYR A 205 -7.04 12.50 1.03
N LEU A 206 -7.37 11.89 -0.11
CA LEU A 206 -6.58 11.96 -1.34
C LEU A 206 -6.45 13.40 -1.87
N ALA A 207 -7.43 14.26 -1.60
CA ALA A 207 -7.44 15.68 -1.95
C ALA A 207 -6.90 16.59 -0.84
N SER A 208 -6.63 16.05 0.35
CA SER A 208 -6.23 16.83 1.52
C SER A 208 -4.73 17.19 1.52
N PRO A 209 -4.32 18.27 2.21
CA PRO A 209 -2.91 18.60 2.39
C PRO A 209 -2.16 17.56 3.25
N LYS A 210 -2.86 16.67 3.97
CA LYS A 210 -2.22 15.57 4.73
C LYS A 210 -1.67 14.47 3.82
N ARG A 211 -2.12 14.40 2.56
CA ARG A 211 -1.51 13.55 1.55
C ARG A 211 -0.28 14.23 0.97
N VAL A 212 0.87 13.90 1.54
CA VAL A 212 2.17 14.46 1.12
C VAL A 212 2.39 14.25 -0.38
N ALA A 213 2.86 15.29 -1.06
CA ALA A 213 3.05 15.29 -2.52
C ALA A 213 4.14 14.31 -2.96
N ALA A 214 5.28 14.28 -2.26
CA ALA A 214 6.39 13.40 -2.57
C ALA A 214 6.03 11.93 -2.28
N VAL A 215 6.13 11.08 -3.30
CA VAL A 215 5.86 9.65 -3.19
C VAL A 215 7.01 8.94 -2.48
N ASN A 216 8.24 9.23 -2.90
CA ASN A 216 9.49 8.65 -2.41
C ASN A 216 10.49 9.72 -2.00
N GLY A 217 11.47 9.34 -1.16
CA GLY A 217 12.47 10.26 -0.59
C GLY A 217 13.48 10.80 -1.61
N ASN A 218 13.55 10.22 -2.81
CA ASN A 218 14.38 10.69 -3.91
C ASN A 218 13.57 11.46 -4.99
N ASN A 219 12.30 11.77 -4.72
CA ASN A 219 11.38 12.46 -5.64
C ASN A 219 11.12 11.74 -6.99
N LEU A 220 11.45 10.46 -7.09
CA LEU A 220 11.09 9.61 -8.22
C LEU A 220 9.79 8.84 -7.93
N GLY A 221 9.14 8.37 -9.00
CA GLY A 221 7.94 7.54 -8.92
C GLY A 221 6.65 8.32 -8.78
#